data_AF-A0A7X2MTD3-F1
#
_entry.id   AF-A0A7X2MTD3-F1
#
_cell.length_a   1.000
_cell.length_b   1.000
_cell.length_c   1.000
_cell.angle_alpha   90.00
_cell.angle_beta   90.00
_cell.angle_gamma   90.00
#
_symmetry.space_group_name_H-M   'P 1'
#
loop_
_entity.id
_entity.type
_entity.pdbx_description
1 polymer ?
#
loop_
_entity_poly.entity_id
_entity_poly.type
_entity_poly.pdbx_seq_one_letter_code
_entity_poly.pdbx_strand_id
1 'polypeptide(L)'
;PAELKIWLRRLAKGMRIECWLPAGLFTTGGSADSLCLLQALFPAIWPRLRLLFPVSDAPVNPAFSLPGHRLRPLWETALWQVQQHSGETRDVET
;
A
#
# COMPACT_ATOMS: atom_id res chain seq x y z
N PRO A 1 -0.62 13.42 -10.73
CA PRO A 1 0.22 14.65 -10.77
C PRO A 1 1.73 14.36 -10.81
N ALA A 2 2.53 15.23 -11.44
CA ALA A 2 3.99 15.05 -11.55
C ALA A 2 4.70 15.12 -10.19
N GLU A 3 4.21 15.94 -9.27
CA GLU A 3 4.73 16.08 -7.91
C GLU A 3 4.61 14.79 -7.10
N LEU A 4 3.48 14.09 -7.22
CA LEU A 4 3.28 12.77 -6.60
C LEU A 4 4.34 11.77 -7.08
N LYS A 5 4.69 11.78 -8.37
CA LYS A 5 5.74 10.91 -8.91
C LYS A 5 7.14 11.26 -8.38
N ILE A 6 7.39 12.52 -8.06
CA ILE A 6 8.68 12.97 -7.47
C ILE A 6 8.72 12.57 -5.99
N TRP A 7 7.63 12.80 -5.26
CA TRP A 7 7.50 12.42 -3.85
C TRP A 7 7.65 10.91 -3.66
N LEU A 8 6.94 10.10 -4.45
CA LEU A 8 7.05 8.63 -4.42
C LEU A 8 8.48 8.16 -4.71
N ARG A 9 9.20 8.80 -5.65
CA ARG A 9 10.61 8.47 -5.92
C ARG A 9 11.53 8.81 -4.73
N ARG A 10 11.33 9.97 -4.09
CA ARG A 10 12.10 10.36 -2.90
C ARG A 10 11.85 9.41 -1.74
N LEU A 11 10.60 9.05 -1.52
CA LEU A 11 10.18 8.08 -0.51
C LEU A 11 10.81 6.71 -0.79
N ALA A 12 10.70 6.22 -2.02
CA ALA A 12 11.28 4.93 -2.42
C ALA A 12 12.79 4.87 -2.18
N LYS A 13 13.50 5.95 -2.51
CA LYS A 13 14.95 6.10 -2.27
C LYS A 13 15.27 6.14 -0.78
N GLY A 14 14.52 6.90 0.01
CA GLY A 14 14.72 7.02 1.46
C GLY A 14 14.45 5.72 2.21
N MET A 15 13.41 4.98 1.80
CA MET A 15 13.02 3.71 2.39
C MET A 15 13.77 2.50 1.82
N ARG A 16 14.64 2.73 0.81
CA ARG A 16 15.40 1.70 0.09
C ARG A 16 14.50 0.51 -0.30
N ILE A 17 13.36 0.81 -0.93
CA ILE A 17 12.31 -0.16 -1.24
C ILE A 17 12.87 -1.38 -2.00
N GLU A 18 13.81 -1.15 -2.93
CA GLU A 18 14.48 -2.18 -3.73
C GLU A 18 15.27 -3.20 -2.89
N CYS A 19 15.70 -2.85 -1.68
CA CYS A 19 16.47 -3.76 -0.81
C CYS A 19 15.60 -4.75 -0.04
N TRP A 20 14.27 -4.61 -0.04
CA TRP A 20 13.40 -5.45 0.79
C TRP A 20 12.03 -5.75 0.18
N LEU A 21 11.59 -4.97 -0.80
CA LEU A 21 10.34 -5.18 -1.50
C LEU A 21 10.62 -5.94 -2.80
N PRO A 22 10.05 -7.14 -2.98
CA PRO A 22 10.27 -7.91 -4.20
C PRO A 22 9.71 -7.21 -5.44
N ALA A 23 10.52 -7.10 -6.49
CA ALA A 23 10.14 -6.45 -7.75
C ALA A 23 8.94 -7.15 -8.46
N GLY A 24 8.64 -8.40 -8.10
CA GLY A 24 7.54 -9.18 -8.65
C GLY A 24 6.17 -8.94 -8.01
N LEU A 25 6.07 -8.13 -6.95
CA LEU A 25 4.84 -7.96 -6.17
C LEU A 25 3.69 -7.35 -6.96
N PHE A 26 3.98 -6.42 -7.88
CA PHE A 26 2.97 -5.62 -8.60
C PHE A 26 2.87 -6.01 -10.07
N THR A 27 3.18 -7.27 -10.39
CA THR A 27 3.31 -7.75 -11.77
C THR A 27 1.97 -8.03 -12.44
N THR A 28 0.90 -8.21 -11.67
CA THR A 28 -0.45 -8.51 -12.16
C THR A 28 -1.26 -7.25 -12.49
N GLY A 29 -0.66 -6.06 -12.34
CA GLY A 29 -1.16 -4.79 -12.90
C GLY A 29 -2.38 -4.22 -12.18
N GLY A 30 -2.81 -4.80 -11.05
CA GLY A 30 -4.00 -4.39 -10.32
C GLY A 30 -3.70 -3.79 -8.96
N SER A 31 -4.60 -2.91 -8.50
CA SER A 31 -4.67 -2.48 -7.09
C SER A 31 -4.76 -3.67 -6.12
N ALA A 32 -5.23 -4.83 -6.59
CA ALA A 32 -5.29 -6.07 -5.83
C ALA A 32 -3.91 -6.55 -5.35
N ASP A 33 -2.84 -6.36 -6.11
CA ASP A 33 -1.47 -6.74 -5.72
C ASP A 33 -1.01 -5.99 -4.45
N SER A 34 -1.49 -4.74 -4.28
CA SER A 34 -1.17 -3.94 -3.10
C SER A 34 -1.76 -4.50 -1.80
N LEU A 35 -2.78 -5.37 -1.90
CA LEU A 35 -3.38 -6.02 -0.74
C LEU A 35 -2.40 -6.96 -0.03
N CYS A 36 -1.41 -7.51 -0.74
CA CYS A 36 -0.34 -8.31 -0.14
C CYS A 36 0.43 -7.53 0.94
N LEU A 37 0.60 -6.22 0.76
CA LEU A 37 1.24 -5.35 1.76
C LEU A 37 0.35 -5.21 3.00
N LEU A 38 -0.96 -5.02 2.80
CA LEU A 38 -1.90 -4.87 3.90
C LEU A 38 -2.05 -6.19 4.69
N GLN A 39 -2.07 -7.32 3.99
CA GLN A 39 -2.06 -8.64 4.60
C GLN A 39 -0.83 -8.86 5.47
N ALA A 40 0.36 -8.51 4.96
CA ALA A 40 1.60 -8.67 5.70
C ALA A 40 1.70 -7.74 6.93
N LEU A 41 1.05 -6.57 6.92
CA LEU A 41 0.92 -5.71 8.10
C LEU A 41 -0.03 -6.27 9.16
N PHE A 42 -1.13 -6.86 8.70
CA PHE A 42 -2.27 -7.18 9.53
C PHE A 42 -2.76 -8.63 9.35
N PRO A 43 -1.88 -9.64 9.54
CA PRO A 43 -2.21 -11.02 9.23
C PRO A 43 -3.35 -11.57 10.11
N ALA A 44 -3.43 -11.13 11.37
CA ALA A 44 -4.42 -11.62 12.33
C ALA A 44 -5.86 -11.14 12.04
N ILE A 45 -6.02 -9.97 11.41
CA ILE A 45 -7.34 -9.40 11.10
C ILE A 45 -7.73 -9.59 9.63
N TRP A 46 -6.80 -10.00 8.78
CA TRP A 46 -7.04 -10.31 7.37
C TRP A 46 -8.25 -11.22 7.10
N PRO A 47 -8.45 -12.37 7.79
CA PRO A 47 -9.61 -13.24 7.53
C PRO A 47 -10.96 -12.59 7.85
N ARG A 48 -10.98 -11.46 8.55
CA ARG A 48 -12.20 -10.69 8.85
C ARG A 48 -12.50 -9.62 7.81
N LEU A 49 -11.57 -9.36 6.89
CA LEU A 49 -11.69 -8.32 5.90
C LEU A 49 -12.64 -8.79 4.78
N ARG A 50 -13.75 -8.08 4.60
CA ARG A 50 -14.71 -8.34 3.51
C ARG A 50 -14.35 -7.46 2.34
N LEU A 51 -13.80 -8.05 1.29
CA LEU A 51 -13.56 -7.35 0.02
C LEU A 51 -14.89 -7.17 -0.71
N LEU A 52 -15.11 -5.98 -1.27
CA LEU A 52 -16.26 -5.67 -2.13
C LEU A 52 -16.08 -6.20 -3.56
N PHE A 53 -14.97 -6.89 -3.82
CA PHE A 53 -14.63 -7.50 -5.10
C PHE A 53 -14.25 -8.98 -4.89
N PRO A 54 -14.23 -9.81 -5.95
CA PRO A 54 -13.99 -11.24 -5.83
C PRO A 54 -12.61 -11.53 -5.24
N VAL A 55 -12.54 -12.38 -4.22
CA VAL A 55 -11.28 -12.78 -3.57
C VAL A 55 -10.36 -13.53 -4.52
N SER A 56 -10.92 -14.18 -5.56
CA SER A 56 -10.13 -14.83 -6.62
C SER A 56 -9.23 -13.85 -7.39
N ASP A 57 -9.58 -12.56 -7.41
CA ASP A 57 -8.78 -11.52 -8.06
C ASP A 57 -7.76 -10.89 -7.10
N ALA A 58 -7.80 -11.24 -5.81
CA ALA A 58 -6.81 -10.85 -4.82
C ALA A 58 -5.71 -11.92 -4.75
N PRO A 59 -4.46 -11.62 -5.13
CA PRO A 59 -3.34 -12.55 -5.01
C PRO A 59 -2.93 -12.67 -3.54
N VAL A 60 -3.76 -13.32 -2.73
CA VAL A 60 -3.50 -13.53 -1.29
C VAL A 60 -2.50 -14.69 -1.15
N ASN A 61 -1.22 -14.37 -0.97
CA ASN A 61 -0.20 -15.38 -0.72
C ASN A 61 0.19 -15.42 0.78
N PRO A 62 -0.27 -16.44 1.54
CA PRO A 62 0.02 -16.56 2.97
C PRO A 62 1.50 -16.81 3.30
N ALA A 63 2.35 -17.15 2.31
CA ALA A 63 3.78 -17.39 2.51
C ALA A 63 4.64 -16.11 2.40
N PHE A 64 4.03 -14.96 2.10
CA PHE A 64 4.78 -13.74 1.79
C PHE A 64 5.14 -12.97 3.07
N SER A 65 6.27 -13.31 3.70
CA SER A 65 6.75 -12.59 4.88
C SER A 65 7.51 -11.32 4.47
N LEU A 66 6.88 -10.15 4.64
CA LEU A 66 7.55 -8.87 4.49
C LEU A 66 8.08 -8.35 5.84
N PRO A 67 9.18 -7.57 5.85
CA PRO A 67 9.70 -6.97 7.08
C PRO A 67 8.72 -5.93 7.63
N GLY A 68 7.93 -6.30 8.63
CA GLY A 68 6.91 -5.43 9.25
C GLY A 68 7.46 -4.08 9.75
N HIS A 69 8.73 -4.04 10.19
CA HIS A 69 9.40 -2.82 10.64
C HIS A 69 9.61 -1.77 9.51
N ARG A 70 9.65 -2.19 8.25
CA ARG A 70 9.75 -1.28 7.08
C ARG A 70 8.39 -1.01 6.45
N LEU A 71 7.49 -1.98 6.58
CA LEU A 71 6.14 -1.92 6.04
C LEU A 71 5.26 -0.93 6.81
N ARG A 72 5.40 -0.83 8.14
CA ARG A 72 4.61 0.11 8.95
C ARG A 72 4.87 1.58 8.56
N PRO A 73 6.12 2.06 8.45
CA PRO A 73 6.39 3.40 7.93
C PRO A 73 5.84 3.64 6.51
N LEU A 74 5.87 2.63 5.65
CA LEU A 74 5.32 2.72 4.29
C LEU A 74 3.79 2.94 4.33
N TRP A 75 3.11 2.25 5.23
CA TRP A 75 1.68 2.40 5.43
C TRP A 75 1.32 3.76 6.03
N GLU A 76 2.04 4.21 7.05
CA GLU A 76 1.82 5.52 7.68
C GLU A 76 2.03 6.66 6.69
N THR A 77 3.07 6.59 5.85
CA THR A 77 3.32 7.58 4.80
C THR A 77 2.25 7.57 3.71
N ALA A 78 1.75 6.40 3.31
CA ALA A 78 0.63 6.29 2.38
C ALA A 78 -0.66 6.88 2.99
N LEU A 79 -0.96 6.57 4.25
CA LEU A 79 -2.12 7.10 4.97
C LEU A 79 -2.03 8.63 5.11
N TRP A 80 -0.86 9.14 5.49
CA TRP A 80 -0.61 10.58 5.56
C TRP A 80 -0.86 11.24 4.20
N GLN A 81 -0.35 10.67 3.11
CA GLN A 81 -0.58 11.22 1.78
C GLN A 81 -2.07 11.25 1.41
N VAL A 82 -2.82 10.19 1.71
CA VAL A 82 -4.28 10.16 1.49
C VAL A 82 -4.98 11.23 2.32
N GLN A 83 -4.60 11.41 3.58
CA GLN A 83 -5.17 12.44 4.45
C GLN A 83 -4.91 13.86 3.91
N GLN A 84 -3.70 14.13 3.41
CA GLN A 84 -3.38 15.43 2.80
C GLN A 84 -4.28 15.71 1.59
N HIS A 85 -4.54 14.70 0.75
CA HIS A 85 -5.38 14.87 -0.45
C HIS A 85 -6.89 14.84 -0.14
N SER A 86 -7.28 14.28 1.02
CA SER A 86 -8.68 14.25 1.49
C SER A 86 -9.09 15.54 2.20
N GLY A 87 -8.11 16.30 2.73
CA GLY A 87 -8.36 17.64 3.29
C GLY A 87 -8.75 18.65 2.21
N GLU A 88 -8.14 18.54 1.03
CA GLU A 88 -8.41 19.43 -0.11
C GLU A 88 -9.81 19.25 -0.72
N THR A 89 -10.49 18.14 -0.42
CA THR A 89 -11.87 17.87 -0.88
C THR A 89 -12.96 18.35 0.08
N ARG A 90 -12.61 18.87 1.27
CA ARG A 90 -13.59 19.34 2.27
C ARG A 90 -13.83 20.85 2.27
N ASP A 91 -13.02 21.64 1.56
CA ASP A 91 -13.17 23.10 1.49
C ASP A 91 -14.13 23.58 0.39
N VAL A 92 -14.89 22.67 -0.23
CA VAL A 92 -15.98 23.02 -1.16
C VAL A 92 -17.25 22.29 -0.74
N GLU A 93 -17.88 22.75 0.33
CA GLU A 93 -19.34 22.69 0.47
C GLU A 93 -19.78 23.80 1.41
N THR A 94 -20.69 24.62 0.87
CA THR A 94 -21.08 25.98 1.26
C THR A 94 -22.07 25.99 2.42
#